data_AF-A0A151ABY3-F1
#
_entry.id   AF-A0A151ABY3-F1
#
_cell.length_a   1.000
_cell.length_b   1.000
_cell.length_c   1.000
_cell.angle_alpha   90.00
_cell.angle_beta   90.00
_cell.angle_gamma   90.00
#
_symmetry.space_group_name_H-M   'P 1'
#
loop_
_entity.id
_entity.type
_entity.pdbx_description
1 polymer ?
#
loop_
_entity_poly.entity_id
_entity_poly.type
_entity_poly.pdbx_seq_one_letter_code
_entity_poly.pdbx_strand_id
1 'polypeptide(L)'
;MFVPYHHATEDIMEITREYHELSSYFGGTPNAVPFTDPLHLSRVNMFDIEGFTSQIDMAAEHNQLAIGLAHGVVPENEIENDPLADTTTQQLETLLDYIEESDVQLVTASELLDNQGSP
;
A
#
# COMPACT_ATOMS: atom_id res chain seq x y z
N MET A 1 5.63 -3.73 -8.75
CA MET A 1 4.86 -4.86 -9.29
C MET A 1 3.89 -5.36 -8.22
N PHE A 2 2.68 -5.76 -8.59
CA PHE A 2 1.81 -6.56 -7.73
C PHE A 2 1.96 -8.02 -8.11
N VAL A 3 2.16 -8.90 -7.12
CA VAL A 3 2.33 -10.32 -7.43
C VAL A 3 0.98 -10.95 -7.78
N PRO A 4 0.85 -11.57 -8.97
CA PRO A 4 -0.39 -12.18 -9.41
C PRO A 4 -0.92 -13.18 -8.38
N TYR A 5 -2.18 -13.01 -7.97
CA TYR A 5 -2.86 -13.88 -7.00
C TYR A 5 -2.13 -14.03 -5.64
N HIS A 6 -1.20 -13.14 -5.30
CA HIS A 6 -0.41 -13.17 -4.05
C HIS A 6 0.39 -14.45 -3.84
N HIS A 7 0.70 -15.17 -4.92
CA HIS A 7 1.49 -16.39 -4.86
C HIS A 7 2.91 -16.13 -5.33
N ALA A 8 3.87 -16.25 -4.43
CA ALA A 8 5.29 -16.04 -4.70
C ALA A 8 6.02 -17.39 -4.78
N THR A 9 6.37 -17.82 -5.99
CA THR A 9 7.31 -18.94 -6.21
C THR A 9 8.70 -18.40 -6.47
N GLU A 10 9.72 -19.26 -6.39
CA GLU A 10 11.11 -18.90 -6.72
C GLU A 10 11.21 -18.27 -8.12
N ASP A 11 10.61 -18.90 -9.13
CA ASP A 11 10.56 -18.36 -10.51
C ASP A 11 9.94 -16.96 -10.59
N ILE A 12 8.85 -16.71 -9.85
CA ILE A 12 8.19 -15.40 -9.81
C ILE A 12 9.12 -14.37 -9.14
N MET A 13 9.83 -14.76 -8.08
CA MET A 13 10.78 -13.89 -7.41
C MET A 13 11.98 -13.55 -8.29
N GLU A 14 12.49 -14.50 -9.06
CA GLU A 14 13.58 -14.27 -10.03
C GLU A 14 13.15 -13.30 -11.13
N ILE A 15 12.00 -13.54 -11.75
CA ILE A 15 11.46 -12.63 -12.78
C ILE A 15 11.19 -11.24 -12.18
N THR A 16 10.63 -11.17 -10.97
CA THR A 16 10.35 -9.90 -10.32
C THR A 16 11.64 -9.10 -10.08
N ARG A 17 12.71 -9.76 -9.61
CA ARG A 17 14.04 -9.15 -9.45
C ARG A 17 14.63 -8.65 -10.76
N GLU A 18 14.40 -9.36 -11.87
CA GLU A 18 14.94 -8.99 -13.18
C GLU A 18 14.26 -7.75 -13.76
N TYR A 19 12.95 -7.61 -13.57
CA TYR A 19 12.15 -6.59 -14.28
C TYR A 19 11.59 -5.48 -13.39
N HIS A 20 11.67 -5.59 -12.07
CA HIS A 20 11.05 -4.63 -11.16
C HIS A 20 11.96 -4.29 -9.97
N GLU A 21 11.98 -2.99 -9.64
CA GLU A 21 12.72 -2.46 -8.50
C GLU A 21 11.95 -2.58 -7.18
N LEU A 22 10.62 -2.74 -7.24
CA LEU A 22 9.74 -2.84 -6.08
C LEU A 22 8.61 -3.85 -6.31
N SER A 23 8.28 -4.65 -5.29
CA SER A 23 7.17 -5.60 -5.31
C SER A 23 6.40 -5.64 -4.00
N SER A 24 5.07 -5.68 -4.09
CA SER A 24 4.18 -5.80 -2.94
C SER A 24 3.15 -6.94 -3.07
N TYR A 25 2.76 -7.51 -1.93
CA TYR A 25 1.90 -8.68 -1.75
C TYR A 25 0.82 -8.36 -0.73
N PHE A 26 -0.33 -9.00 -0.86
CA PHE A 26 -1.36 -8.91 0.18
C PHE A 26 -0.84 -9.57 1.46
N GLY A 27 -0.65 -8.78 2.53
CA GLY A 27 -0.12 -9.27 3.80
C GLY A 27 -1.00 -8.98 5.02
N GLY A 28 -2.09 -8.20 4.85
CA GLY A 28 -3.12 -8.00 5.87
C GLY A 28 -2.73 -7.13 7.08
N THR A 29 -1.46 -6.75 7.21
CA THR A 29 -0.94 -5.87 8.28
C THR A 29 0.14 -4.92 7.74
N PRO A 30 0.58 -3.90 8.50
CA PRO A 30 1.71 -3.07 8.14
C PRO A 30 3.01 -3.90 8.12
N ASN A 31 4.04 -3.35 7.48
CA ASN A 31 5.34 -4.00 7.36
C ASN A 31 6.07 -3.94 8.71
N ALA A 32 6.02 -5.04 9.46
CA ALA A 32 6.61 -5.14 10.79
C ALA A 32 8.14 -5.30 10.80
N VAL A 33 8.74 -5.53 9.63
CA VAL A 33 10.19 -5.59 9.46
C VAL A 33 10.70 -4.29 8.84
N PRO A 34 11.91 -3.82 9.20
CA PRO A 34 12.51 -2.68 8.53
C PRO A 34 12.56 -2.87 7.02
N PHE A 35 12.41 -1.78 6.28
CA PHE A 35 12.48 -1.78 4.83
C PHE A 35 13.92 -2.04 4.35
N THR A 36 14.31 -3.31 4.26
CA THR A 36 15.65 -3.76 3.83
C THR A 36 15.66 -4.39 2.45
N ASP A 37 14.49 -4.75 1.93
CA ASP A 37 14.32 -5.38 0.62
C ASP A 37 13.06 -4.80 -0.05
N PRO A 38 13.18 -4.16 -1.21
CA PRO A 38 12.05 -3.55 -1.89
C PRO A 38 11.10 -4.56 -2.54
N LEU A 39 11.43 -5.85 -2.54
CA LEU A 39 10.69 -6.90 -3.24
C LEU A 39 9.79 -7.75 -2.35
N HIS A 40 9.68 -7.42 -1.05
CA HIS A 40 8.91 -8.19 -0.07
C HIS A 40 8.06 -7.28 0.83
N LEU A 41 7.19 -6.49 0.22
CA LEU A 41 6.36 -5.53 0.95
C LEU A 41 4.93 -6.03 1.12
N SER A 42 4.45 -6.04 2.36
CA SER A 42 3.03 -6.19 2.68
C SER A 42 2.27 -4.93 2.25
N ARG A 43 1.11 -5.15 1.63
CA ARG A 43 0.08 -4.14 1.39
C ARG A 43 -1.26 -4.60 1.95
N VAL A 44 -2.12 -3.63 2.23
CA VAL A 44 -3.48 -3.80 2.72
C VAL A 44 -4.45 -3.17 1.72
N ASN A 45 -5.59 -3.83 1.48
CA ASN A 45 -6.62 -3.26 0.60
C ASN A 45 -7.35 -2.12 1.34
N MET A 46 -7.65 -1.04 0.63
CA MET A 46 -8.30 0.16 1.16
C MET A 46 -9.83 0.15 1.02
N PHE A 47 -10.44 -1.00 0.70
CA PHE A 47 -11.90 -1.11 0.57
C PHE A 47 -12.64 -0.79 1.89
N ASP A 48 -11.96 -1.01 3.02
CA ASP A 48 -12.41 -0.63 4.36
C ASP A 48 -11.53 0.52 4.84
N ILE A 49 -12.04 1.75 4.71
CA ILE A 49 -11.30 2.97 5.06
C ILE A 49 -11.04 3.03 6.56
N GLU A 50 -12.03 2.70 7.40
CA GLU A 50 -11.87 2.66 8.86
C GLU A 50 -10.85 1.58 9.26
N GLY A 51 -10.92 0.42 8.61
CA GLY A 51 -9.91 -0.62 8.75
C GLY A 51 -8.52 -0.10 8.39
N PHE A 52 -8.37 0.61 7.28
CA PHE A 52 -7.07 1.13 6.84
C PHE A 52 -6.51 2.25 7.74
N THR A 53 -7.34 3.16 8.25
CA THR A 53 -6.88 4.18 9.21
C THR A 53 -6.34 3.54 10.49
N SER A 54 -6.95 2.46 10.98
CA SER A 54 -6.38 1.69 12.10
C SER A 54 -5.00 1.10 11.80
N GLN A 55 -4.72 0.75 10.54
CA GLN A 55 -3.40 0.28 10.12
C GLN A 55 -2.38 1.41 10.06
N ILE A 56 -2.80 2.62 9.69
CA ILE A 56 -1.97 3.82 9.74
C ILE A 56 -1.57 4.12 11.19
N ASP A 57 -2.52 4.08 12.13
CA ASP A 57 -2.24 4.32 13.54
C ASP A 57 -1.24 3.31 14.12
N MET A 58 -1.46 2.03 13.81
CA MET A 58 -0.56 0.95 14.22
C MET A 58 0.85 1.14 13.62
N ALA A 59 0.93 1.59 12.37
CA ALA A 59 2.19 1.87 11.72
C ALA A 59 2.91 3.07 12.35
N ALA A 60 2.18 4.12 12.70
CA ALA A 60 2.70 5.30 13.39
C ALA A 60 3.23 4.94 14.79
N GLU A 61 2.48 4.17 15.58
CA GLU A 61 2.87 3.74 16.93
C GLU A 61 4.17 2.94 16.93
N HIS A 62 4.43 2.17 15.88
CA HIS A 62 5.55 1.24 15.81
C HIS A 62 6.64 1.63 14.80
N ASN A 63 6.56 2.82 14.20
CA ASN A 63 7.48 3.29 13.17
C ASN A 63 7.63 2.28 12.01
N GLN A 64 6.49 1.81 11.49
CA GLN A 64 6.37 0.82 10.43
C GLN A 64 5.83 1.43 9.14
N LEU A 65 6.01 0.71 8.02
CA LEU A 65 5.49 1.12 6.72
C LEU A 65 4.11 0.50 6.48
N ALA A 66 3.08 1.31 6.32
CA ALA A 66 1.77 0.91 5.81
C ALA A 66 1.66 1.21 4.31
N ILE A 67 1.22 0.23 3.51
CA ILE A 67 0.97 0.40 2.08
C ILE A 67 -0.50 0.08 1.81
N GLY A 68 -1.25 1.08 1.36
CA GLY A 68 -2.64 0.92 0.93
C GLY A 68 -2.73 0.62 -0.57
N LEU A 69 -3.69 -0.25 -0.95
CA LEU A 69 -4.08 -0.45 -2.33
C LEU A 69 -5.56 -0.14 -2.53
N ALA A 70 -5.85 0.75 -3.48
CA ALA A 70 -7.15 0.87 -4.13
C ALA A 70 -6.99 0.45 -5.61
N HIS A 71 -7.75 -0.54 -6.05
CA HIS A 71 -7.74 -1.01 -7.44
C HIS A 71 -8.42 -0.01 -8.39
N GLY A 72 -9.45 0.67 -7.90
CA GLY A 72 -10.18 1.71 -8.62
C GLY A 72 -10.75 2.75 -7.66
N VAL A 73 -10.79 4.00 -8.11
CA VAL A 73 -11.38 5.14 -7.40
C VAL A 73 -12.35 5.81 -8.36
N VAL A 74 -13.62 5.87 -7.98
CA VAL A 74 -14.71 6.39 -8.84
C VAL A 74 -15.56 7.42 -8.11
N PRO A 75 -16.32 8.27 -8.80
CA PRO A 75 -17.34 9.11 -8.15
C PRO A 75 -18.34 8.27 -7.34
N GLU A 76 -18.91 8.83 -6.27
CA GLU A 76 -19.84 8.11 -5.38
C GLU A 76 -21.05 7.52 -6.13
N ASN A 77 -21.57 8.23 -7.13
CA ASN A 77 -22.70 7.79 -7.95
C ASN A 77 -22.33 6.69 -8.97
N GLU A 78 -21.05 6.30 -9.05
CA GLU A 78 -20.54 5.29 -10.00
C GLU A 78 -20.08 4.00 -9.31
N ILE A 79 -20.00 3.95 -7.97
CA ILE A 79 -19.47 2.80 -7.23
C ILE A 79 -20.25 1.50 -7.49
N GLU A 80 -21.57 1.57 -7.65
CA GLU A 80 -22.40 0.39 -7.97
C GLU A 80 -22.20 -0.11 -9.41
N ASN A 81 -21.69 0.75 -10.30
CA ASN A 81 -21.50 0.45 -11.71
C ASN A 81 -20.08 -0.06 -12.04
N ASP A 82 -19.14 0.04 -11.09
CA ASP A 82 -17.78 -0.47 -11.24
C ASP A 82 -17.45 -1.49 -10.15
N PRO A 83 -17.57 -2.80 -10.42
CA PRO A 83 -17.26 -3.84 -9.44
C PRO A 83 -15.76 -3.96 -9.13
N LEU A 84 -14.89 -3.22 -9.81
CA LEU A 84 -13.45 -3.18 -9.55
C LEU A 84 -13.04 -1.94 -8.75
N ALA A 85 -13.95 -1.01 -8.52
CA ALA A 85 -13.68 0.14 -7.66
C ALA A 85 -13.73 -0.27 -6.19
N ASP A 86 -12.67 0.05 -5.45
CA ASP A 86 -12.58 -0.25 -4.02
C ASP A 86 -13.14 0.89 -3.16
N THR A 87 -13.14 2.12 -3.69
CA THR A 87 -13.46 3.32 -2.91
C THR A 87 -13.96 4.43 -3.83
N THR A 88 -14.61 5.44 -3.23
CA THR A 88 -15.04 6.64 -3.95
C THR A 88 -14.01 7.75 -3.87
N THR A 89 -14.10 8.75 -4.76
CA THR A 89 -13.28 9.96 -4.66
C THR A 89 -13.48 10.66 -3.31
N GLN A 90 -14.71 10.72 -2.81
CA GLN A 90 -15.05 11.34 -1.53
C GLN A 90 -14.42 10.61 -0.33
N GLN A 91 -14.41 9.27 -0.39
CA GLN A 91 -13.78 8.43 0.63
C GLN A 91 -12.26 8.55 0.60
N LEU A 92 -11.66 8.62 -0.59
CA LEU A 92 -10.23 8.87 -0.73
C LEU A 92 -9.84 10.25 -0.17
N GLU A 93 -10.61 11.30 -0.47
CA GLU A 93 -10.41 12.64 0.10
C GLU A 93 -10.43 12.60 1.64
N THR A 94 -11.44 11.92 2.22
CA THR A 94 -11.55 11.75 3.68
C THR A 94 -10.32 11.08 4.28
N LEU A 95 -9.76 10.08 3.59
CA LEU A 95 -8.53 9.41 4.04
C LEU A 95 -7.29 10.32 3.89
N LEU A 96 -7.22 11.12 2.84
CA LEU A 96 -6.11 12.07 2.65
C LEU A 96 -6.13 13.16 3.71
N ASP A 97 -7.31 13.70 4.05
CA ASP A 97 -7.50 14.64 5.15
C ASP A 97 -7.05 14.01 6.48
N TYR A 98 -7.41 12.74 6.72
CA TYR A 98 -6.94 11.99 7.89
C TYR A 98 -5.41 11.89 7.94
N ILE A 99 -4.77 11.54 6.82
CA ILE A 99 -3.31 11.43 6.73
C ILE A 99 -2.64 12.79 6.96
N GLU A 100 -3.21 13.88 6.44
CA GLU A 100 -2.69 15.24 6.64
C GLU A 100 -2.74 15.68 8.11
N GLU A 101 -3.77 15.27 8.85
CA GLU A 101 -3.90 15.54 10.29
C GLU A 101 -3.07 14.58 11.18
N SER A 102 -2.56 13.49 10.60
CA SER A 102 -1.80 12.46 11.31
C SER A 102 -0.29 12.76 11.36
N ASP A 103 0.40 12.31 12.41
CA ASP A 103 1.86 12.43 12.55
C ASP A 103 2.59 11.31 11.77
N VAL A 104 2.37 11.25 10.46
CA VAL A 104 2.93 10.24 9.56
C VAL A 104 3.58 10.87 8.34
N GLN A 105 4.61 10.19 7.81
CA GLN A 105 5.21 10.58 6.54
C GLN A 105 4.52 9.85 5.39
N LEU A 106 3.89 10.59 4.48
CA LEU A 106 3.46 10.06 3.20
C LEU A 106 4.66 9.99 2.24
N VAL A 107 4.92 8.81 1.68
CA VAL A 107 5.99 8.60 0.70
C VAL A 107 5.44 7.95 -0.56
N THR A 108 5.90 8.40 -1.71
CA THR A 108 5.67 7.71 -2.98
C THR A 108 6.55 6.47 -3.10
N ALA A 109 6.21 5.55 -4.00
CA ALA A 109 7.02 4.37 -4.26
C ALA A 109 8.45 4.70 -4.71
N SER A 110 8.65 5.80 -5.46
CA SER A 110 9.97 6.25 -5.89
C SER A 110 10.79 6.82 -4.73
N GLU A 111 10.20 7.66 -3.89
CA GLU A 111 10.88 8.18 -2.68
C GLU A 111 11.26 7.07 -1.71
N LEU A 112 10.41 6.04 -1.60
CA LEU A 112 10.71 4.86 -0.79
C LEU A 112 11.98 4.14 -1.30
N LEU A 113 12.17 4.04 -2.62
CA LEU A 113 13.38 3.44 -3.22
C LEU A 113 14.62 4.33 -3.04
N ASP A 114 14.48 5.64 -3.24
CA ASP A 114 15.59 6.59 -3.11
C ASP A 114 16.14 6.66 -1.67
N ASN A 115 15.26 6.47 -0.68
CA ASN A 115 15.62 6.46 0.74
C ASN A 115 16.45 5.24 1.17
N GLN A 116 16.61 4.21 0.33
CA GLN A 116 17.56 3.12 0.59
C GLN A 116 19.04 3.53 0.38
N GLY A 117 19.28 4.68 -0.26
CA GLY A 117 20.62 5.15 -0.63
C GLY A 117 21.33 6.04 0.40
N SER A 118 20.67 6.42 1.50
CA SER A 118 21.25 7.29 2.53
C SER A 118 21.65 6.49 3.78
N PRO A 119 22.88 6.67 4.29
CA PRO A 119 23.41 5.93 5.44
C PRO A 119 22.72 6.25 6.77
#